data_AF-A0A514JQK4-F1
#
_entry.id   AF-A0A514JQK4-F1
#
_cell.length_a   1.000
_cell.length_b   1.000
_cell.length_c   1.000
_cell.angle_alpha   90.00
_cell.angle_beta   90.00
_cell.angle_gamma   90.00
#
_symmetry.space_group_name_H-M   'P 1'
#
loop_
_entity.id
_entity.type
_entity.pdbx_description
1 polymer ?
#
loop_
_entity_poly.entity_id
_entity_poly.type
_entity_poly.pdbx_seq_one_letter_code
_entity_poly.pdbx_strand_id
1 'polypeptide(L)'
;MDTSSQSITFELSPYKNTPKKELPTAGLTGEVGHFGAVVVERCPLYRPLDKGMDTARLSGPAFPETVFKGKRRSGRPSLFKAELTLDGAHAELRFNSRAMRKEDRALRIAYEGREYVYSVEGLGKAKVLEREGVRVTLEPGQFVPSAEGTSVTGTATGPVDAVDLALAIVLEEVDTDVLTLAGAALSSPFALMQHFSDRAE
;
A
#
# COMPACT_ATOMS: atom_id res chain seq x y z
N MET A 1 11.53 9.15 33.66
CA MET A 1 10.77 9.90 32.64
C MET A 1 9.98 8.87 31.89
N ASP A 2 8.67 8.78 32.18
CA ASP A 2 7.78 7.80 31.57
C ASP A 2 7.56 8.15 30.10
N THR A 3 8.32 7.51 29.21
CA THR A 3 7.95 7.43 27.80
C THR A 3 6.88 6.37 27.66
N SER A 4 5.66 6.70 28.11
CA SER A 4 4.46 6.00 27.70
C SER A 4 4.44 6.08 26.17
N SER A 5 4.85 4.98 25.54
CA SER A 5 4.90 4.85 24.09
C SER A 5 3.46 4.94 23.62
N GLN A 6 3.04 6.11 23.14
CA GLN A 6 1.67 6.31 22.70
C GLN A 6 1.42 5.38 21.51
N SER A 7 0.51 4.44 21.69
CA SER A 7 0.00 3.59 20.62
C SER A 7 -1.31 4.17 20.13
N ILE A 8 -1.44 4.33 18.82
CA ILE A 8 -2.67 4.77 18.16
C ILE A 8 -3.26 3.57 17.43
N THR A 9 -4.52 3.26 17.69
CA THR A 9 -5.28 2.25 16.94
C THR A 9 -6.36 2.95 16.13
N PHE A 10 -6.58 2.51 14.90
CA PHE A 10 -7.59 3.05 14.00
C PHE A 10 -8.16 1.96 13.09
N GLU A 11 -9.30 2.23 12.47
CA GLU A 11 -9.94 1.35 11.49
C GLU A 11 -10.25 2.12 10.22
N LEU A 12 -9.96 1.50 9.08
CA LEU A 12 -10.30 1.98 7.76
C LEU A 12 -11.34 1.07 7.14
N SER A 13 -12.44 1.65 6.68
CA SER A 13 -13.52 0.94 6.02
C SER A 13 -13.39 1.05 4.50
N PRO A 14 -13.60 -0.05 3.76
CA PRO A 14 -13.63 0.00 2.31
C PRO A 14 -14.87 0.74 1.83
N TYR A 15 -14.72 1.49 0.75
CA TYR A 15 -15.84 2.08 0.03
C TYR A 15 -15.70 1.84 -1.47
N LYS A 16 -16.83 1.85 -2.16
CA LYS A 16 -16.94 1.74 -3.61
C LYS A 16 -18.04 2.68 -4.07
N ASN A 17 -17.72 3.59 -4.97
CA ASN A 17 -18.65 4.51 -5.60
C ASN A 17 -18.71 4.22 -7.10
N THR A 18 -19.92 3.99 -7.61
CA THR A 18 -20.16 3.72 -9.03
C THR A 18 -21.14 4.76 -9.58
N PRO A 19 -20.70 6.01 -9.77
CA PRO A 19 -21.55 7.07 -10.31
C PRO A 19 -21.92 6.80 -11.78
N LYS A 20 -23.11 7.27 -12.21
CA LYS A 20 -23.61 7.04 -13.59
C LYS A 20 -22.83 7.79 -14.68
N LYS A 21 -22.10 8.86 -14.32
CA LYS A 21 -21.49 9.81 -15.27
C LYS A 21 -19.98 10.00 -15.06
N GLU A 22 -19.41 9.39 -14.04
CA GLU A 22 -18.00 9.51 -13.68
C GLU A 22 -17.37 8.12 -13.60
N LEU A 23 -16.04 8.06 -13.56
CA LEU A 23 -15.34 6.80 -13.39
C LEU A 23 -15.64 6.24 -11.98
N PRO A 24 -15.82 4.91 -11.84
CA PRO A 24 -15.97 4.31 -10.54
C PRO A 24 -14.72 4.55 -9.70
N THR A 25 -14.91 4.93 -8.44
CA THR A 25 -13.83 5.07 -7.46
C THR A 25 -14.05 4.10 -6.33
N ALA A 26 -12.96 3.65 -5.72
CA ALA A 26 -13.02 2.75 -4.59
C ALA A 26 -11.75 2.87 -3.78
N GLY A 27 -11.80 2.57 -2.49
CA GLY A 27 -10.62 2.64 -1.64
C GLY A 27 -10.98 2.50 -0.18
N LEU A 28 -10.31 3.24 0.69
CA LEU A 28 -10.45 3.17 2.15
C LEU A 28 -10.77 4.55 2.72
N THR A 29 -11.54 4.59 3.80
CA THR A 29 -11.82 5.82 4.56
C THR A 29 -11.91 5.51 6.04
N GLY A 30 -11.50 6.46 6.89
CA GLY A 30 -11.62 6.30 8.34
C GLY A 30 -11.06 7.49 9.13
N GLU A 31 -11.11 7.39 10.44
CA GLU A 31 -10.56 8.37 11.39
C GLU A 31 -9.28 7.81 12.01
N VAL A 32 -8.18 8.59 11.98
CA VAL A 32 -6.86 8.15 12.45
C VAL A 32 -6.46 8.92 13.70
N GLY A 33 -6.94 8.45 14.87
CA GLY A 33 -6.61 9.04 16.15
C GLY A 33 -6.81 10.56 16.18
N HIS A 34 -5.77 11.30 16.59
CA HIS A 34 -5.80 12.77 16.62
C HIS A 34 -5.45 13.44 15.28
N PHE A 35 -5.06 12.67 14.26
CA PHE A 35 -4.81 13.18 12.91
C PHE A 35 -6.11 13.38 12.12
N GLY A 36 -7.21 12.75 12.55
CA GLY A 36 -8.53 12.92 11.98
C GLY A 36 -8.77 12.10 10.71
N ALA A 37 -9.73 12.58 9.91
CA ALA A 37 -10.25 11.84 8.76
C ALA A 37 -9.22 11.68 7.64
N VAL A 38 -9.19 10.47 7.07
CA VAL A 38 -8.39 10.12 5.89
C VAL A 38 -9.26 9.40 4.87
N VAL A 39 -9.00 9.68 3.60
CA VAL A 39 -9.54 8.96 2.45
C VAL A 39 -8.38 8.54 1.56
N VAL A 40 -8.33 7.26 1.19
CA VAL A 40 -7.49 6.74 0.12
C VAL A 40 -8.38 6.33 -1.02
N GLU A 41 -8.15 6.91 -2.19
CA GLU A 41 -8.92 6.61 -3.39
C GLU A 41 -8.03 5.93 -4.45
N ARG A 42 -8.51 4.80 -4.99
CA ARG A 42 -7.97 4.20 -6.20
C ARG A 42 -8.62 4.83 -7.42
N CYS A 43 -7.80 5.49 -8.24
CA CYS A 43 -8.23 6.10 -9.49
C CYS A 43 -7.58 5.38 -10.69
N PRO A 44 -8.38 4.82 -11.62
CA PRO A 44 -7.83 4.35 -12.87
C PRO A 44 -7.44 5.55 -13.75
N LEU A 45 -6.15 5.70 -14.08
CA LEU A 45 -5.69 6.75 -14.97
C LEU A 45 -6.06 6.41 -16.42
N TYR A 46 -7.27 6.76 -16.85
CA TYR A 46 -7.72 6.62 -18.25
C TYR A 46 -7.24 7.78 -19.13
N ARG A 47 -5.98 8.22 -19.01
CA ARG A 47 -5.37 9.13 -20.00
C ARG A 47 -4.73 8.30 -21.12
N PRO A 48 -4.90 8.66 -22.41
CA PRO A 48 -4.37 7.90 -23.55
C PRO A 48 -2.86 7.62 -23.53
N LEU A 49 -2.08 8.42 -22.80
CA LEU A 49 -0.62 8.31 -22.67
C LEU A 49 -0.18 7.37 -21.53
N ASP A 50 -1.03 7.09 -20.54
CA ASP A 50 -0.72 6.28 -19.36
C ASP A 50 -1.41 4.91 -19.39
N LYS A 51 -1.56 4.29 -20.58
CA LYS A 51 -2.26 3.01 -20.74
C LYS A 51 -1.75 1.96 -19.73
N GLY A 52 -2.66 1.56 -18.84
CA GLY A 52 -2.44 0.53 -17.83
C GLY A 52 -1.71 1.00 -16.57
N MET A 53 -1.68 2.31 -16.26
CA MET A 53 -1.29 2.83 -14.94
C MET A 53 -2.53 3.07 -14.08
N ASP A 54 -2.41 2.82 -12.78
CA ASP A 54 -3.39 3.22 -11.77
C ASP A 54 -2.71 4.08 -10.71
N THR A 55 -3.53 4.77 -9.91
CA THR A 55 -3.07 5.56 -8.77
C THR A 55 -3.86 5.22 -7.52
N ALA A 56 -3.18 5.25 -6.38
CA ALA A 56 -3.78 5.36 -5.06
C ALA A 56 -3.43 6.75 -4.51
N ARG A 57 -4.44 7.54 -4.13
CA ARG A 57 -4.27 8.90 -3.62
C ARG A 57 -4.86 8.99 -2.23
N LEU A 58 -4.02 9.36 -1.27
CA LEU A 58 -4.42 9.66 0.09
C LEU A 58 -4.62 11.17 0.25
N SER A 59 -5.72 11.53 0.90
CA SER A 59 -6.05 12.90 1.28
C SER A 59 -6.72 12.95 2.65
N GLY A 60 -6.41 13.98 3.43
CA GLY A 60 -7.03 14.27 4.72
C GLY A 60 -6.56 15.63 5.23
N PRO A 61 -7.33 16.36 6.07
CA PRO A 61 -7.00 17.73 6.46
C PRO A 61 -5.64 17.90 7.15
N ALA A 62 -5.20 16.88 7.91
CA ALA A 62 -3.93 16.88 8.62
C ALA A 62 -2.86 15.99 7.96
N PHE A 63 -3.13 15.46 6.78
CA PHE A 63 -2.24 14.53 6.08
C PHE A 63 -1.59 15.19 4.87
N PRO A 64 -0.32 14.89 4.57
CA PRO A 64 0.27 15.27 3.30
C PRO A 64 -0.48 14.58 2.16
N GLU A 65 -0.72 15.30 1.07
CA GLU A 65 -1.30 14.69 -0.12
C GLU A 65 -0.32 13.65 -0.66
N THR A 66 -0.71 12.37 -0.59
CA THR A 66 0.20 11.28 -0.96
C THR A 66 -0.36 10.52 -2.15
N VAL A 67 0.43 10.43 -3.23
CA VAL A 67 0.02 9.76 -4.47
C VAL A 67 1.02 8.66 -4.79
N PHE A 68 0.53 7.43 -4.86
CA PHE A 68 1.24 6.30 -5.42
C PHE A 68 0.74 6.04 -6.83
N LYS A 69 1.64 5.99 -7.81
CA LYS A 69 1.35 5.63 -9.20
C LYS A 69 2.10 4.35 -9.54
N GLY A 70 1.46 3.43 -10.26
CA GLY A 70 2.11 2.18 -10.68
C GLY A 70 1.34 1.46 -11.78
N LYS A 71 1.96 0.44 -12.37
CA LYS A 71 1.27 -0.40 -13.36
C LYS A 71 0.08 -1.12 -12.72
N ARG A 72 -1.07 -1.11 -13.39
CA ARG A 72 -2.28 -1.79 -12.95
C ARG A 72 -2.04 -3.30 -12.86
N ARG A 73 -2.27 -3.87 -11.69
CA ARG A 73 -2.33 -5.31 -11.43
C ARG A 73 -3.48 -5.56 -10.45
N SER A 74 -4.34 -6.52 -10.77
CA SER A 74 -5.48 -6.88 -9.91
C SER A 74 -6.39 -5.69 -9.53
N GLY A 75 -6.51 -4.69 -10.43
CA GLY A 75 -7.31 -3.47 -10.19
C GLY A 75 -6.67 -2.45 -9.23
N ARG A 76 -5.38 -2.58 -8.92
CA ARG A 76 -4.60 -1.69 -8.05
C ARG A 76 -3.30 -1.25 -8.74
N PRO A 77 -2.71 -0.10 -8.37
CA PRO A 77 -1.34 0.20 -8.76
C PRO A 77 -0.38 -0.81 -8.14
N SER A 78 0.68 -1.19 -8.86
CA SER A 78 1.71 -2.12 -8.37
C SER A 78 3.08 -1.46 -8.27
N LEU A 79 4.04 -2.14 -7.64
CA LEU A 79 5.44 -1.68 -7.54
C LEU A 79 6.18 -1.60 -8.91
N PHE A 80 5.58 -2.05 -10.00
CA PHE A 80 6.21 -2.00 -11.32
C PHE A 80 6.01 -0.62 -11.98
N LYS A 81 7.14 0.03 -12.34
CA LYS A 81 7.18 1.44 -12.77
C LYS A 81 6.50 2.37 -11.76
N ALA A 82 6.77 2.11 -10.48
CA ALA A 82 6.15 2.84 -9.40
C ALA A 82 6.78 4.21 -9.18
N GLU A 83 5.94 5.17 -8.83
CA GLU A 83 6.30 6.51 -8.39
C GLU A 83 5.49 6.80 -7.13
N LEU A 84 6.13 7.44 -6.14
CA LEU A 84 5.47 7.88 -4.91
C LEU A 84 5.80 9.35 -4.71
N THR A 85 4.77 10.17 -4.47
CA THR A 85 4.92 11.58 -4.15
C THR A 85 4.15 11.94 -2.88
N LEU A 86 4.73 12.79 -2.03
CA LEU A 86 4.10 13.38 -0.85
C LEU A 86 4.17 14.90 -1.00
N ASP A 87 3.03 15.57 -0.97
CA ASP A 87 2.89 17.02 -1.26
C ASP A 87 3.62 17.46 -2.54
N GLY A 88 3.63 16.57 -3.55
CA GLY A 88 4.30 16.78 -4.83
C GLY A 88 5.82 16.49 -4.84
N ALA A 89 6.45 16.23 -3.69
CA ALA A 89 7.84 15.81 -3.61
C ALA A 89 7.99 14.30 -3.83
N HIS A 90 8.97 13.90 -4.64
CA HIS A 90 9.21 12.49 -4.94
C HIS A 90 9.92 11.76 -3.80
N ALA A 91 9.40 10.60 -3.41
CA ALA A 91 10.08 9.64 -2.57
C ALA A 91 10.88 8.64 -3.43
N GLU A 92 12.08 8.28 -2.97
CA GLU A 92 12.89 7.26 -3.63
C GLU A 92 12.38 5.87 -3.24
N LEU A 93 12.07 5.02 -4.23
CA LEU A 93 11.59 3.65 -4.01
C LEU A 93 12.67 2.64 -4.42
N ARG A 94 13.04 1.74 -3.51
CA ARG A 94 13.98 0.64 -3.79
C ARG A 94 13.36 -0.68 -3.35
N PHE A 95 13.17 -1.61 -4.28
CA PHE A 95 12.73 -2.97 -3.98
C PHE A 95 13.61 -4.00 -4.69
N ASN A 96 13.95 -5.09 -4.01
CA ASN A 96 14.66 -6.20 -4.63
C ASN A 96 13.68 -7.31 -5.01
N SER A 97 13.18 -7.25 -6.24
CA SER A 97 12.22 -8.24 -6.77
C SER A 97 12.80 -9.66 -6.92
N ARG A 98 14.12 -9.82 -6.79
CA ARG A 98 14.83 -11.10 -7.00
C ARG A 98 15.32 -11.73 -5.71
N ALA A 99 15.09 -11.09 -4.57
CA ALA A 99 15.53 -11.64 -3.30
C ALA A 99 14.78 -12.95 -3.00
N MET A 100 15.51 -14.02 -2.66
CA MET A 100 14.90 -15.33 -2.37
C MET A 100 14.41 -15.45 -0.92
N ARG A 101 14.95 -14.66 0.02
CA ARG A 101 14.57 -14.69 1.44
C ARG A 101 13.47 -13.66 1.73
N LYS A 102 12.53 -14.02 2.63
CA LYS A 102 11.41 -13.16 3.04
C LYS A 102 11.87 -11.83 3.64
N GLU A 103 12.95 -11.86 4.42
CA GLU A 103 13.58 -10.72 5.08
C GLU A 103 14.13 -9.67 4.08
N ASP A 104 14.51 -10.12 2.89
CA ASP A 104 15.10 -9.26 1.84
C ASP A 104 14.04 -8.67 0.88
N ARG A 105 12.74 -9.01 1.07
CA ARG A 105 11.60 -8.58 0.24
C ARG A 105 10.82 -7.42 0.85
N ALA A 106 11.56 -6.42 1.33
CA ALA A 106 10.98 -5.16 1.75
C ALA A 106 11.08 -4.10 0.65
N LEU A 107 10.07 -3.25 0.58
CA LEU A 107 10.13 -1.98 -0.13
C LEU A 107 10.83 -0.98 0.79
N ARG A 108 11.97 -0.46 0.37
CA ARG A 108 12.66 0.65 1.04
C ARG A 108 12.21 1.96 0.41
N ILE A 109 11.91 2.94 1.26
CA ILE A 109 11.43 4.26 0.84
C ILE A 109 12.30 5.31 1.52
N ALA A 110 12.90 6.20 0.75
CA ALA A 110 13.61 7.35 1.28
C ALA A 110 12.83 8.64 0.97
N TYR A 111 12.56 9.44 2.00
CA TYR A 111 11.83 10.70 1.88
C TYR A 111 12.31 11.70 2.92
N GLU A 112 12.69 12.91 2.50
CA GLU A 112 13.17 14.01 3.37
C GLU A 112 14.23 13.58 4.41
N GLY A 113 15.17 12.72 4.00
CA GLY A 113 16.24 12.22 4.88
C GLY A 113 15.81 11.14 5.88
N ARG A 114 14.57 10.66 5.79
CA ARG A 114 14.05 9.53 6.56
C ARG A 114 14.07 8.27 5.69
N GLU A 115 14.45 7.16 6.30
CA GLU A 115 14.47 5.85 5.67
C GLU A 115 13.36 4.99 6.27
N TYR A 116 12.55 4.41 5.40
CA TYR A 116 11.42 3.56 5.75
C TYR A 116 11.60 2.17 5.15
N VAL A 117 11.09 1.17 5.86
CA VAL A 117 11.02 -0.21 5.42
C VAL A 117 9.58 -0.66 5.47
N TYR A 118 9.04 -1.04 4.32
CA TYR A 118 7.70 -1.59 4.18
C TYR A 118 7.74 -3.06 3.81
N SER A 119 7.07 -3.91 4.58
CA SER A 119 7.08 -5.37 4.42
C SER A 119 5.72 -6.00 4.67
N VAL A 120 5.55 -7.23 4.17
CA VAL A 120 4.36 -8.06 4.41
C VAL A 120 4.74 -9.24 5.30
N GLU A 121 4.18 -9.27 6.52
CA GLU A 121 4.47 -10.25 7.57
C GLU A 121 3.35 -11.29 7.75
N GLY A 122 3.73 -12.44 8.33
CA GLY A 122 2.80 -13.49 8.76
C GLY A 122 2.02 -14.25 7.67
N LEU A 123 1.14 -15.15 8.13
CA LEU A 123 0.14 -15.88 7.33
C LEU A 123 -1.08 -15.00 7.01
N GLY A 124 -1.30 -13.93 7.80
CA GLY A 124 -2.41 -12.98 7.65
C GLY A 124 -2.14 -11.79 6.73
N LYS A 125 -1.00 -11.75 6.04
CA LYS A 125 -0.57 -10.63 5.17
C LYS A 125 -0.60 -9.26 5.88
N ALA A 126 -0.25 -9.22 7.16
CA ALA A 126 -0.12 -7.97 7.89
C ALA A 126 0.95 -7.11 7.21
N LYS A 127 0.64 -5.86 6.93
CA LYS A 127 1.57 -4.92 6.29
C LYS A 127 2.19 -4.06 7.35
N VAL A 128 3.51 -3.91 7.31
CA VAL A 128 4.28 -3.22 8.34
C VAL A 128 5.13 -2.16 7.68
N LEU A 129 5.04 -0.93 8.17
CA LEU A 129 5.94 0.18 7.86
C LEU A 129 6.78 0.49 9.11
N GLU A 130 8.09 0.47 8.96
CA GLU A 130 9.03 0.76 10.04
C GLU A 130 9.99 1.89 9.63
N ARG A 131 10.31 2.75 10.60
CA ARG A 131 11.48 3.64 10.59
C ARG A 131 12.06 3.68 12.00
N GLU A 132 13.18 4.37 12.19
CA GLU A 132 13.77 4.51 13.53
C GLU A 132 12.75 5.02 14.56
N GLY A 133 12.50 4.20 15.59
CA GLY A 133 11.58 4.49 16.69
C GLY A 133 10.08 4.39 16.37
N VAL A 134 9.68 4.12 15.12
CA VAL A 134 8.27 4.08 14.71
C VAL A 134 7.94 2.79 13.96
N ARG A 135 6.79 2.21 14.31
CA ARG A 135 6.22 1.06 13.62
C ARG A 135 4.72 1.25 13.43
N VAL A 136 4.26 1.11 12.19
CA VAL A 136 2.84 1.10 11.80
C VAL A 136 2.51 -0.26 11.20
N THR A 137 1.56 -0.97 11.80
CA THR A 137 1.05 -2.26 11.33
C THR A 137 -0.38 -2.08 10.85
N LEU A 138 -0.69 -2.62 9.66
CA LEU A 138 -2.01 -2.70 9.08
C LEU A 138 -2.41 -4.16 8.91
N GLU A 139 -3.54 -4.54 9.48
CA GLU A 139 -4.04 -5.91 9.45
C GLU A 139 -5.41 -5.96 8.74
N PRO A 140 -5.63 -6.95 7.85
CA PRO A 140 -6.93 -7.13 7.25
C PRO A 140 -7.95 -7.56 8.31
N GLY A 141 -9.03 -6.79 8.40
CA GLY A 141 -10.17 -7.00 9.30
C GLY A 141 -11.30 -7.80 8.64
N GLN A 142 -12.53 -7.35 8.86
CA GLN A 142 -13.73 -8.06 8.39
C GLN A 142 -14.03 -7.74 6.93
N PHE A 143 -14.50 -8.74 6.19
CA PHE A 143 -15.02 -8.51 4.85
C PHE A 143 -16.35 -7.74 4.92
N VAL A 144 -16.45 -6.67 4.14
CA VAL A 144 -17.62 -5.78 4.03
C VAL A 144 -18.28 -6.03 2.67
N PRO A 145 -19.38 -6.81 2.61
CA PRO A 145 -19.99 -7.20 1.34
C PRO A 145 -20.44 -6.01 0.48
N SER A 146 -20.99 -4.96 1.11
CA SER A 146 -21.52 -3.78 0.43
C SER A 146 -20.47 -2.99 -0.37
N ALA A 147 -19.20 -3.09 0.02
CA ALA A 147 -18.08 -2.41 -0.65
C ALA A 147 -17.17 -3.39 -1.44
N GLU A 148 -17.48 -4.69 -1.43
CA GLU A 148 -16.65 -5.76 -2.00
C GLU A 148 -15.18 -5.68 -1.54
N GLY A 149 -14.96 -5.34 -0.27
CA GLY A 149 -13.62 -5.10 0.28
C GLY A 149 -13.51 -5.54 1.74
N THR A 150 -12.30 -5.49 2.27
CA THR A 150 -12.00 -5.85 3.68
C THR A 150 -11.67 -4.59 4.45
N SER A 151 -12.20 -4.44 5.67
CA SER A 151 -11.75 -3.38 6.59
C SER A 151 -10.28 -3.59 6.96
N VAL A 152 -9.62 -2.54 7.41
CA VAL A 152 -8.20 -2.60 7.78
C VAL A 152 -8.06 -1.99 9.16
N THR A 153 -7.50 -2.76 10.09
CA THR A 153 -7.17 -2.28 11.43
C THR A 153 -5.72 -1.84 11.44
N GLY A 154 -5.48 -0.58 11.80
CA GLY A 154 -4.15 -0.02 11.92
C GLY A 154 -3.73 0.15 13.37
N THR A 155 -2.48 -0.18 13.68
CA THR A 155 -1.83 0.11 14.95
C THR A 155 -0.49 0.80 14.70
N ALA A 156 -0.32 2.00 15.25
CA ALA A 156 0.89 2.78 15.15
C ALA A 156 1.53 2.94 16.53
N THR A 157 2.84 2.76 16.63
CA THR A 157 3.60 2.82 17.89
C THR A 157 4.83 3.70 17.73
N GLY A 158 5.15 4.46 18.77
CA GLY A 158 6.27 5.41 18.78
C GLY A 158 5.85 6.86 18.47
N PRO A 159 6.82 7.76 18.24
CA PRO A 159 6.55 9.16 17.85
C PRO A 159 6.14 9.25 16.38
N VAL A 160 4.96 8.70 16.09
CA VAL A 160 4.34 8.63 14.76
C VAL A 160 3.87 10.03 14.35
N ASP A 161 4.10 10.40 13.10
CA ASP A 161 3.53 11.61 12.49
C ASP A 161 2.63 11.30 11.27
N ALA A 162 2.08 12.35 10.67
CA ALA A 162 1.16 12.22 9.53
C ALA A 162 1.82 11.63 8.28
N VAL A 163 3.13 11.80 8.10
CA VAL A 163 3.89 11.23 6.97
C VAL A 163 3.98 9.72 7.13
N ASP A 164 4.32 9.25 8.32
CA ASP A 164 4.42 7.81 8.61
C ASP A 164 3.09 7.09 8.35
N LEU A 165 1.99 7.69 8.81
CA LEU A 165 0.65 7.16 8.59
C LEU A 165 0.23 7.26 7.13
N ALA A 166 0.53 8.37 6.44
CA ALA A 166 0.21 8.53 5.03
C ALA A 166 0.87 7.46 4.16
N LEU A 167 2.17 7.21 4.39
CA LEU A 167 2.92 6.16 3.71
C LEU A 167 2.32 4.76 3.95
N ALA A 168 2.03 4.42 5.21
CA ALA A 168 1.47 3.10 5.53
C ALA A 168 0.10 2.91 4.88
N ILE A 169 -0.77 3.91 5.00
CA ILE A 169 -2.17 3.85 4.57
C ILE A 169 -2.29 3.89 3.04
N VAL A 170 -1.48 4.69 2.31
CA VAL A 170 -1.52 4.68 0.84
C VAL A 170 -1.06 3.34 0.25
N LEU A 171 -0.05 2.71 0.87
CA LEU A 171 0.50 1.42 0.42
C LEU A 171 -0.47 0.25 0.68
N GLU A 172 -1.46 0.43 1.55
CA GLU A 172 -2.55 -0.54 1.70
C GLU A 172 -3.30 -0.77 0.38
N GLU A 173 -3.45 0.31 -0.40
CA GLU A 173 -4.14 0.31 -1.68
C GLU A 173 -3.26 -0.04 -2.89
N VAL A 174 -2.03 -0.48 -2.63
CA VAL A 174 -1.06 -0.92 -3.64
C VAL A 174 -0.99 -2.45 -3.70
N ASP A 175 -0.93 -3.00 -4.91
CA ASP A 175 -0.57 -4.41 -5.14
C ASP A 175 0.89 -4.62 -4.77
N THR A 176 1.07 -5.21 -3.59
CA THR A 176 2.34 -5.55 -2.96
C THR A 176 2.61 -7.05 -3.00
N ASP A 177 1.91 -7.81 -3.85
CA ASP A 177 2.06 -9.27 -3.91
C ASP A 177 3.50 -9.68 -4.25
N VAL A 178 4.25 -8.86 -4.98
CA VAL A 178 5.68 -9.10 -5.26
C VAL A 178 6.56 -9.15 -4.01
N LEU A 179 6.10 -8.55 -2.90
CA LEU A 179 6.78 -8.63 -1.60
C LEU A 179 6.47 -9.96 -0.87
N THR A 180 5.47 -10.70 -1.32
CA THR A 180 5.07 -12.00 -0.73
C THR A 180 5.82 -13.18 -1.35
N LEU A 181 5.85 -14.32 -0.63
CA LEU A 181 6.41 -15.58 -1.14
C LEU A 181 5.69 -16.10 -2.39
N ALA A 182 4.36 -16.09 -2.37
CA ALA A 182 3.52 -16.58 -3.46
C ALA A 182 3.62 -15.68 -4.71
N GLY A 183 3.57 -14.36 -4.54
CA GLY A 183 3.64 -13.43 -5.67
C GLY A 183 5.00 -13.39 -6.36
N ALA A 184 6.09 -13.66 -5.65
CA ALA A 184 7.43 -13.80 -6.21
C ALA A 184 7.62 -15.11 -6.99
N ALA A 185 7.00 -16.21 -6.56
CA ALA A 185 7.03 -17.47 -7.29
C ALA A 185 6.36 -17.33 -8.67
N LEU A 186 5.20 -16.66 -8.72
CA LEU A 186 4.48 -16.36 -9.95
C LEU A 186 5.16 -15.32 -10.86
N SER A 187 6.04 -14.46 -10.32
CA SER A 187 6.82 -13.49 -11.09
C SER A 187 8.22 -14.00 -11.47
N SER A 188 8.56 -15.25 -11.09
CA SER A 188 9.83 -15.87 -11.43
C SER A 188 9.83 -16.40 -12.88
N PRO A 189 10.96 -16.36 -13.60
CA PRO A 189 11.08 -17.00 -14.91
C PRO A 189 10.86 -18.53 -14.87
N PHE A 190 10.97 -19.17 -13.71
CA PHE A 190 10.70 -20.60 -13.53
C PHE A 190 9.21 -20.92 -13.62
N ALA A 191 8.31 -20.03 -13.19
CA ALA A 191 6.86 -20.22 -13.38
C ALA A 191 6.44 -20.15 -14.86
N LEU A 192 7.17 -19.35 -15.67
CA LEU A 192 6.99 -19.34 -17.12
C LEU A 192 7.40 -20.66 -17.77
N MET A 193 8.45 -21.34 -17.27
CA MET A 193 8.87 -22.63 -17.82
C MET A 193 7.84 -23.75 -17.60
N GLN A 194 7.13 -23.77 -16.46
CA GLN A 194 6.06 -24.75 -16.24
C GLN A 194 4.86 -24.52 -17.17
N HIS A 195 4.53 -23.25 -17.50
CA HIS A 195 3.44 -22.94 -18.42
C HIS A 195 3.72 -23.28 -19.89
N PHE A 196 5.00 -23.37 -20.29
CA PHE A 196 5.40 -23.85 -21.62
C PHE A 196 5.54 -25.38 -21.69
N SER A 197 5.74 -26.06 -20.56
CA SER A 197 5.78 -27.52 -20.50
C SER A 197 4.39 -28.14 -20.58
N ASP A 198 3.38 -27.53 -19.95
CA ASP A 198 1.99 -28.03 -19.94
C ASP A 198 1.19 -27.75 -21.22
N ARG A 199 1.81 -27.12 -22.23
CA ARG A 199 1.18 -26.86 -23.54
C ARG A 199 1.84 -27.61 -24.69
N ALA A 200 2.70 -28.57 -24.36
CA ALA A 200 3.40 -29.45 -25.28
C ALA A 200 3.08 -30.92 -24.98
N GLU A 201 1.79 -31.26 -24.96
CA GLU A 201 1.28 -32.61 -25.28
C GLU A 201 0.14 -32.49 -26.29
#